data_AF-A0A1E7EUW3-F1
#
_entry.id   AF-A0A1E7EUW3-F1
#
_cell.length_a   1.000
_cell.length_b   1.000
_cell.length_c   1.000
_cell.angle_alpha   90.00
_cell.angle_beta   90.00
_cell.angle_gamma   90.00
#
_symmetry.space_group_name_H-M   'P 1'
#
loop_
_entity.id
_entity.type
_entity.pdbx_description
1 polymer ?
#
loop_
_entity_poly.entity_id
_entity_poly.type
_entity_poly.pdbx_seq_one_letter_code
_entity_poly.pdbx_strand_id
1 'polypeptide(L)'
;MVSEDTSIYRLLAAISRQPQLAPSRPWCMQCKSPLRSSERVCHCRHCGRHVCGGCTSRTLTPDFFPKSFIISEASWVCIVCENILVSRKENLSNSTSITNPASSLFVDEDEFLHHC
;
A
#
# COMPACT_ATOMS: atom_id res chain seq x y z
N MET A 1 24.82 -3.12 -10.53
CA MET A 1 24.13 -1.83 -10.79
C MET A 1 22.69 -1.97 -10.34
N VAL A 2 22.20 -1.12 -9.43
CA VAL A 2 20.78 -1.06 -9.09
C VAL A 2 20.10 -0.17 -10.13
N SER A 3 19.11 -0.70 -10.86
CA SER A 3 18.35 0.08 -11.83
C SER A 3 17.62 1.23 -11.14
N GLU A 4 17.55 2.40 -11.79
CA GLU A 4 16.92 3.61 -11.24
C GLU A 4 15.48 3.34 -10.75
N ASP A 5 14.75 2.52 -11.48
CA ASP A 5 13.38 2.10 -11.13
C ASP A 5 13.30 1.34 -9.79
N THR A 6 14.29 0.49 -9.48
CA THR A 6 14.33 -0.25 -8.22
C THR A 6 14.60 0.68 -7.04
N SER A 7 15.47 1.68 -7.23
CA SER A 7 15.76 2.71 -6.22
C SER A 7 14.53 3.57 -5.94
N ILE A 8 13.83 4.00 -7.00
CA ILE A 8 12.58 4.76 -6.87
C ILE A 8 11.52 3.94 -6.15
N TYR A 9 11.34 2.67 -6.51
CA TYR A 9 10.38 1.79 -5.85
C TYR A 9 10.62 1.71 -4.34
N ARG A 10 11.87 1.48 -3.91
CA ARG A 10 12.24 1.39 -2.49
C ARG A 10 11.94 2.69 -1.74
N LEU A 11 12.25 3.85 -2.31
CA LEU A 11 11.97 5.15 -1.70
C LEU A 11 10.47 5.37 -1.52
N LEU A 12 9.67 5.07 -2.54
CA LEU A 12 8.21 5.22 -2.49
C LEU A 12 7.57 4.22 -1.52
N ALA A 13 8.15 3.03 -1.43
CA ALA A 13 7.77 1.99 -0.47
C ALA A 13 8.22 2.30 0.96
N ALA A 14 9.02 3.33 1.20
CA ALA A 14 9.35 3.82 2.54
C ALA A 14 8.40 4.93 3.02
N ILE A 15 7.56 5.48 2.13
CA ILE A 15 6.63 6.55 2.49
C ILE A 15 5.59 6.01 3.50
N SER A 16 5.62 6.60 4.69
CA SER A 16 4.80 6.26 5.85
C SER A 16 4.02 7.44 6.41
N ARG A 17 4.18 8.64 5.85
CA ARG A 17 3.41 9.85 6.16
C ARG A 17 3.06 10.55 4.87
N GLN A 18 1.96 11.30 4.87
CA GLN A 18 1.51 12.00 3.69
C GLN A 18 2.52 13.05 3.26
N PRO A 19 3.11 12.94 2.06
CA PRO A 19 4.05 13.92 1.56
C PRO A 19 3.31 15.17 1.07
N GLN A 20 4.02 16.29 1.04
CA GLN A 20 3.56 17.48 0.35
C GLN A 20 3.43 17.18 -1.15
N LEU A 21 2.39 17.74 -1.78
CA LEU A 21 2.22 17.62 -3.23
C LEU A 21 3.33 18.40 -3.93
N ALA A 22 3.91 17.77 -4.96
CA ALA A 22 4.89 18.44 -5.80
C ALA A 22 4.22 19.59 -6.57
N PRO A 23 4.98 20.61 -6.99
CA PRO A 23 4.47 21.63 -7.89
C PRO A 23 4.01 21.02 -9.21
N SER A 24 2.95 21.57 -9.80
CA SER A 24 2.53 21.25 -11.16
C SER A 24 3.67 21.56 -12.14
N ARG A 25 3.87 20.67 -13.11
CA ARG A 25 4.92 20.76 -14.14
C ARG A 25 4.32 20.55 -15.52
N PRO A 26 4.95 21.03 -16.60
CA PRO A 26 4.51 20.75 -17.96
C PRO A 26 4.92 19.34 -18.46
N TRP A 27 5.43 18.47 -17.59
CA TRP A 27 5.75 17.07 -17.90
C TRP A 27 5.38 16.14 -16.74
N CYS A 28 5.15 14.87 -17.07
CA CYS A 28 4.86 13.82 -16.10
C CYS A 28 6.11 13.50 -15.27
N MET A 29 5.99 13.44 -13.94
CA MET A 29 7.13 13.09 -13.08
C MET A 29 7.49 11.60 -13.13
N GLN A 30 6.62 10.74 -13.68
CA GLN A 30 6.84 9.31 -13.84
C GLN A 30 7.45 8.97 -15.20
N CYS A 31 6.71 9.10 -16.32
CA CYS A 31 7.20 8.76 -17.66
C CYS A 31 7.95 9.88 -18.38
N LYS A 32 8.05 11.07 -17.78
CA LYS A 32 8.70 12.27 -18.36
C LYS A 32 8.07 12.81 -19.64
N SER A 33 6.92 12.29 -20.08
CA SER A 33 6.21 12.82 -21.25
C SER A 33 5.70 14.25 -20.99
N PRO A 34 5.67 15.12 -22.02
CA PRO A 34 5.01 16.41 -21.92
C PRO A 34 3.52 16.25 -21.60
N LEU A 35 3.00 17.09 -20.70
CA LEU A 35 1.58 17.13 -20.35
C LEU A 35 0.88 18.12 -21.27
N ARG A 36 -0.08 17.63 -22.05
CA ARG A 36 -0.91 18.47 -22.93
C ARG A 36 -2.16 18.93 -22.18
N SER A 37 -2.68 20.10 -22.53
CA SER A 37 -3.84 20.70 -21.85
C SER A 37 -5.12 19.84 -21.90
N SER A 38 -5.23 18.93 -22.85
CA SER A 38 -6.36 18.00 -23.00
C SER A 38 -6.20 16.68 -22.24
N GLU A 39 -5.01 16.39 -21.71
CA GLU A 39 -4.74 15.17 -20.99
C GLU A 39 -5.13 15.32 -19.52
N ARG A 40 -5.73 14.29 -18.94
CA ARG A 40 -5.99 14.28 -17.50
C ARG A 40 -4.65 14.32 -16.76
N VAL A 41 -4.53 15.21 -15.79
CA VAL A 41 -3.36 15.31 -14.94
C VAL A 41 -3.79 15.34 -13.48
N CYS A 42 -3.06 14.65 -12.61
CA CYS A 42 -3.34 14.68 -11.19
C CYS A 42 -2.07 14.50 -10.35
N HIS A 43 -2.21 14.71 -9.04
CA HIS A 43 -1.20 14.38 -8.07
C HIS A 43 -1.49 13.02 -7.44
N CYS A 44 -0.49 12.16 -7.37
CA CYS A 44 -0.62 10.90 -6.63
C CYS A 44 -0.78 11.20 -5.13
N ARG A 45 -1.87 10.75 -4.51
CA ARG A 45 -2.14 11.00 -3.09
C ARG A 45 -1.22 10.24 -2.12
N HIS A 46 -0.49 9.23 -2.61
CA HIS A 46 0.54 8.51 -1.83
C HIS A 46 1.90 9.20 -1.85
N CYS A 47 2.42 9.57 -3.03
CA CYS A 47 3.79 10.07 -3.18
C CYS A 47 3.91 11.56 -3.54
N GLY A 48 2.79 12.25 -3.77
CA GLY A 48 2.74 13.67 -4.10
C GLY A 48 3.17 14.05 -5.53
N ARG A 49 3.65 13.11 -6.35
CA ARG A 49 4.14 13.41 -7.71
C ARG A 49 3.01 13.80 -8.68
N HIS A 50 3.30 14.77 -9.53
CA HIS A 50 2.44 15.23 -10.65
C HIS A 50 2.57 14.29 -11.84
N VAL A 51 1.48 13.66 -12.25
CA VAL A 51 1.49 12.55 -13.22
C VAL A 51 0.39 12.68 -14.27
N CYS A 52 0.67 12.18 -15.49
CA CYS A 52 -0.29 12.12 -16.58
C CYS A 52 -1.32 11.02 -16.35
N GLY A 53 -2.41 11.07 -17.12
CA GLY A 53 -3.48 10.08 -17.10
C GLY A 53 -2.97 8.66 -17.40
N GLY A 54 -2.00 8.51 -18.30
CA GLY A 54 -1.39 7.20 -18.60
C GLY A 54 -0.52 6.62 -17.47
N CYS A 55 -0.03 7.46 -16.55
CA CYS A 55 0.73 7.02 -15.36
C CYS A 55 -0.13 6.86 -14.11
N THR A 56 -1.44 7.04 -14.24
CA THR A 56 -2.45 6.82 -13.20
C THR A 56 -3.35 5.69 -13.64
N SER A 57 -3.56 4.69 -12.78
CA SER A 57 -4.41 3.56 -13.14
C SER A 57 -5.86 3.82 -12.72
N ARG A 58 -6.10 3.93 -11.42
CA ARG A 58 -7.41 4.01 -10.78
C ARG A 58 -7.32 4.74 -9.43
N THR A 59 -8.50 4.99 -8.86
CA THR A 59 -8.62 5.42 -7.47
C THR A 59 -8.49 4.22 -6.54
N LEU A 60 -7.82 4.42 -5.41
CA LEU A 60 -7.77 3.46 -4.31
C LEU A 60 -8.62 3.97 -3.14
N THR A 61 -9.29 3.06 -2.46
CA THR A 61 -10.05 3.35 -1.24
C THR A 61 -9.13 3.70 -0.08
N PRO A 62 -9.61 4.45 0.94
CA PRO A 62 -8.79 4.91 2.06
C PRO A 62 -8.03 3.81 2.81
N ASP A 63 -8.54 2.58 2.83
CA ASP A 63 -8.01 1.42 3.55
C ASP A 63 -6.73 0.81 2.94
N PHE A 64 -6.31 1.28 1.75
CA PHE A 64 -5.01 0.97 1.17
C PHE A 64 -3.90 1.89 1.68
N PHE A 65 -4.24 3.09 2.17
CA PHE A 65 -3.26 4.07 2.59
C PHE A 65 -2.78 3.80 4.03
N PRO A 66 -1.54 4.20 4.37
CA PRO A 66 -1.09 4.15 5.76
C PRO A 66 -2.01 5.00 6.66
N LYS A 67 -2.27 4.55 7.89
CA LYS A 67 -3.19 5.22 8.85
C LYS A 67 -2.83 6.68 9.17
N SER A 68 -1.58 7.08 8.92
CA SER A 68 -1.07 8.44 9.08
C SER A 68 -1.49 9.40 7.96
N PHE A 69 -2.09 8.88 6.87
CA PHE A 69 -2.57 9.68 5.76
C PHE A 69 -3.98 10.18 6.04
N ILE A 70 -4.26 11.43 5.66
CA ILE A 70 -5.58 12.02 5.75
C ILE A 70 -6.26 11.84 4.39
N ILE A 71 -6.94 10.70 4.23
CA ILE A 71 -7.67 10.29 3.02
C ILE A 71 -9.07 9.85 3.46
N SER A 72 -10.09 10.62 3.10
CA SER A 72 -11.50 10.34 3.43
C SER A 72 -12.24 9.58 2.32
N GLU A 73 -11.76 9.69 1.09
CA GLU A 73 -12.43 9.17 -0.11
C GLU A 73 -11.46 8.49 -1.07
N ALA A 74 -12.03 7.78 -2.05
CA ALA A 74 -11.25 7.09 -3.06
C ALA A 74 -10.36 8.08 -3.84
N SER A 75 -9.06 7.81 -3.87
CA SER A 75 -8.03 8.78 -4.22
C SER A 75 -7.11 8.28 -5.32
N TRP A 76 -6.73 9.16 -6.25
CA TRP A 76 -5.84 8.83 -7.36
C TRP A 76 -4.42 8.55 -6.89
N VAL A 77 -3.83 7.49 -7.44
CA VAL A 77 -2.42 7.14 -7.25
C VAL A 77 -1.74 6.87 -8.59
N CYS A 78 -0.42 7.04 -8.64
CA CYS A 78 0.33 6.59 -9.81
C CYS A 78 0.49 5.07 -9.79
N ILE A 79 0.71 4.47 -10.96
CA ILE A 79 0.81 3.02 -11.14
C ILE A 79 1.86 2.36 -10.22
N VAL A 80 2.97 3.04 -9.94
CA VAL A 80 4.00 2.53 -9.03
C VAL A 80 3.49 2.47 -7.59
N CYS A 81 2.79 3.50 -7.14
CA CYS A 81 2.25 3.56 -5.79
C CYS A 81 1.07 2.60 -5.61
N GLU A 82 0.28 2.37 -6.65
CA GLU A 82 -0.74 1.33 -6.63
C GLU A 82 -0.11 -0.03 -6.32
N ASN A 83 0.88 -0.44 -7.10
CA ASN A 83 1.57 -1.72 -6.91
C ASN A 83 2.11 -1.85 -5.48
N ILE A 84 2.72 -0.79 -4.95
CA ILE A 84 3.23 -0.77 -3.57
C ILE A 84 2.10 -0.96 -2.55
N LEU A 85 1.01 -0.21 -2.66
CA LEU A 85 -0.07 -0.22 -1.67
C LEU A 85 -0.87 -1.53 -1.72
N VAL A 86 -1.14 -2.04 -2.92
CA VAL A 86 -1.84 -3.32 -3.12
C VAL A 86 -0.99 -4.48 -2.57
N SER A 87 0.29 -4.56 -2.94
CA SER A 87 1.17 -5.63 -2.42
C SER A 87 1.33 -5.57 -0.90
N ARG A 88 1.34 -4.39 -0.27
CA ARG A 88 1.33 -4.28 1.20
C ARG A 88 0.07 -4.85 1.82
N LYS A 89 -1.09 -4.60 1.23
CA LYS A 89 -2.39 -5.10 1.72
C LYS A 89 -2.46 -6.61 1.63
N GLU A 90 -2.05 -7.19 0.49
CA GLU A 90 -2.01 -8.63 0.27
C GLU A 90 -1.07 -9.33 1.27
N ASN A 91 0.12 -8.76 1.50
CA ASN A 91 1.05 -9.30 2.49
C ASN A 91 0.50 -9.26 3.93
N LEU A 92 -0.26 -8.22 4.28
CA LEU A 92 -0.90 -8.12 5.59
C LEU A 92 -2.02 -9.15 5.76
N SER A 93 -2.83 -9.37 4.72
CA SER A 93 -3.87 -10.41 4.72
C SER A 93 -3.26 -11.81 4.89
N ASN A 94 -2.20 -12.11 4.14
CA ASN A 94 -1.54 -13.42 4.18
C ASN A 94 -0.82 -13.67 5.52
N SER A 95 -0.30 -12.63 6.17
CA SER A 95 0.34 -12.75 7.49
C SER A 95 -0.65 -13.06 8.61
N THR A 96 -1.93 -12.73 8.43
CA THR A 96 -2.98 -12.98 9.43
C THR A 96 -3.46 -14.43 9.41
N SER A 97 -3.17 -15.17 8.34
CA SER A 97 -3.59 -16.57 8.16
C SER A 97 -2.60 -17.60 8.70
N ILE A 98 -1.50 -17.19 9.35
CA ILE A 98 -0.46 -18.08 9.90
C ILE A 98 -0.36 -17.91 11.42
N THR A 99 -1.44 -18.23 12.15
CA THR A 99 -1.37 -18.66 13.56
C THR A 99 -2.61 -19.47 13.89
N ASN A 100 -2.52 -20.78 13.68
CA ASN A 100 -2.91 -21.85 14.61
C ASN A 100 -3.19 -23.15 13.85
N PRO A 101 -2.47 -24.22 14.22
CA PRO A 101 -3.19 -25.44 14.55
C PRO A 101 -2.82 -25.92 15.96
N ALA A 102 -3.88 -26.14 16.73
CA ALA A 102 -4.04 -27.16 17.77
C ALA A 102 -2.94 -27.34 18.84
N SER A 103 -3.28 -26.94 20.06
CA SER A 103 -3.01 -27.79 21.23
C SER A 103 -4.22 -27.69 22.16
N SER A 104 -5.18 -28.56 21.91
CA SER A 104 -6.25 -28.90 22.86
C SER A 104 -5.60 -29.55 24.07
N LEU A 105 -5.58 -28.83 25.19
CA LEU A 105 -5.34 -29.40 26.52
C LEU A 105 -6.55 -30.28 26.86
N PHE A 106 -6.36 -31.60 26.82
CA PHE A 106 -7.23 -32.54 27.51
C PHE A 106 -6.88 -32.46 29.00
N VAL A 107 -7.84 -32.06 29.83
CA VAL A 107 -7.81 -32.29 31.27
C VAL A 107 -8.77 -33.44 31.50
N ASP A 108 -8.21 -34.63 31.75
CA ASP A 108 -8.95 -35.81 32.19
C ASP A 108 -8.84 -35.82 33.73
N GLU A 109 -9.90 -35.34 34.40
CA GLU A 109 -10.08 -35.53 35.85
C GLU A 109 -10.95 -36.76 36.05
N ASP A 110 -10.32 -37.93 36.27
CA ASP A 110 -11.01 -39.14 36.72
C ASP A 110 -10.36 -39.67 38.01
N GLU A 111 -10.98 -39.25 39.11
CA GLU A 111 -11.34 -40.02 40.30
C GLU A 111 -10.56 -41.33 40.59
N PHE A 112 -9.56 -41.26 41.47
CA PHE A 112 -9.08 -42.44 42.21
C PHE A 112 -9.13 -42.18 43.72
N LEU A 113 -10.24 -42.60 44.34
CA LEU A 113 -10.32 -42.83 45.78
C LEU A 113 -10.70 -44.29 46.02
N HIS A 114 -9.68 -45.15 46.09
CA HIS A 114 -9.84 -46.52 46.58
C HIS A 114 -10.07 -46.50 48.09
N HIS A 115 -11.20 -47.04 48.52
CA HIS A 115 -11.35 -47.67 49.82
C HIS A 115 -10.52 -48.97 49.83
N CYS A 116 -9.58 -49.08 50.77
CA CYS A 116 -9.29 -50.26 51.59
C CYS A 116 -8.24 -49.87 52.64
#